data_AF-A0A6N0NVM8-F1
#
_entry.id   AF-A0A6N0NVM8-F1
#
_cell.length_a   1.000
_cell.length_b   1.000
_cell.length_c   1.000
_cell.angle_alpha   90.00
_cell.angle_beta   90.00
_cell.angle_gamma   90.00
#
_symmetry.space_group_name_H-M   'P 1'
#
loop_
_entity.id
_entity.type
_entity.pdbx_description
1 polymer ?
#
loop_
_entity_poly.entity_id
_entity_poly.type
_entity_poly.pdbx_seq_one_letter_code
_entity_poly.pdbx_strand_id
1 'polypeptide(L)'
;MDLSELLSSGNLNLALLKLREAIESNPSKENYELLGRILLELGRDDEALDAFLKAEDYITAAKILSLKDPRSALTLLEKVSVNESKLMRAMIFMRMEKYDEALKELGSMDSINENPLFFKVKGIAEFYTDRIYEAMRDLSRGILLYPLDADLYYYRALVRIRLGDEDNAEKDLDIAINLNPYYAEAYLNKGLIAERRGDINKAISMYSKSISIRPNYKEAYIRRSGAYSKIGRDEEAKSDLEKSSQL
;
A
#
# COMPACT_ATOMS: atom_id res chain seq x y z
N MET A 1 24.42 -34.59 3.46
CA MET A 1 24.07 -33.16 3.36
C MET A 1 23.44 -32.70 4.64
N ASP A 2 24.09 -31.76 5.30
CA ASP A 2 23.56 -31.06 6.46
C ASP A 2 22.47 -30.04 6.04
N LEU A 3 21.67 -29.55 6.98
CA LEU A 3 20.58 -28.60 6.74
C LEU A 3 21.08 -27.31 6.06
N SER A 4 22.28 -26.86 6.42
CA SER A 4 22.96 -25.70 5.82
C SER A 4 23.25 -25.89 4.31
N GLU A 5 23.66 -27.08 3.90
CA GLU A 5 23.91 -27.43 2.49
C GLU A 5 22.61 -27.51 1.68
N LEU A 6 21.51 -27.97 2.29
CA LEU A 6 20.22 -28.09 1.61
C LEU A 6 19.54 -26.75 1.37
N LEU A 7 19.69 -25.82 2.31
CA LEU A 7 19.22 -24.44 2.18
C LEU A 7 19.97 -23.71 1.07
N SER A 8 21.30 -23.87 1.02
CA SER A 8 22.13 -23.28 -0.03
C SER A 8 21.94 -23.92 -1.41
N SER A 9 21.55 -25.21 -1.47
CA SER A 9 21.26 -25.91 -2.72
C SER A 9 19.83 -25.68 -3.25
N GLY A 10 18.98 -24.94 -2.54
CA GLY A 10 17.58 -24.69 -2.91
C GLY A 10 16.64 -25.91 -2.84
N ASN A 11 17.06 -27.01 -2.20
CA ASN A 11 16.23 -28.21 -2.08
C ASN A 11 15.32 -28.11 -0.84
N LEU A 12 14.38 -27.16 -0.90
CA LEU A 12 13.57 -26.72 0.23
C LEU A 12 12.66 -27.81 0.80
N ASN A 13 12.17 -28.75 -0.02
CA ASN A 13 11.34 -29.86 0.45
C ASN A 13 12.14 -30.85 1.30
N LEU A 14 13.39 -31.15 0.92
CA LEU A 14 14.26 -32.02 1.71
C LEU A 14 14.79 -31.30 2.95
N ALA A 15 15.10 -30.00 2.84
CA ALA A 15 15.44 -29.17 3.99
C ALA A 15 14.29 -29.15 5.03
N LEU A 16 13.05 -28.98 4.55
CA LEU A 16 11.85 -28.99 5.37
C LEU A 16 11.68 -30.31 6.15
N LEU A 17 11.87 -31.46 5.47
CA LEU A 17 11.77 -32.77 6.12
C LEU A 17 12.79 -32.91 7.25
N LYS A 18 14.07 -32.64 6.97
CA LYS A 18 15.14 -32.75 7.98
C LYS A 18 14.97 -31.78 9.14
N LEU A 19 14.47 -30.57 8.87
CA LEU A 19 14.22 -29.59 9.92
C LEU A 19 13.07 -30.02 10.83
N ARG A 20 12.03 -30.68 10.30
CA ARG A 20 10.95 -31.24 11.15
C ARG A 20 11.47 -32.34 12.08
N GLU A 21 12.30 -33.26 11.57
CA GLU A 21 12.98 -34.27 12.40
C GLU A 21 13.87 -33.65 13.49
N ALA A 22 14.59 -32.57 13.14
CA ALA A 22 15.41 -31.83 14.09
C ALA A 22 14.57 -31.14 15.17
N ILE A 23 13.41 -30.59 14.82
CA ILE A 23 12.47 -29.96 15.76
C ILE A 23 11.87 -30.98 16.72
N GLU A 24 11.52 -32.18 16.24
CA GLU A 24 11.02 -33.27 17.10
C GLU A 24 12.07 -33.67 18.16
N SER A 25 13.35 -33.66 17.77
CA SER A 25 14.45 -34.02 18.65
C SER A 25 14.89 -32.87 19.58
N ASN A 26 14.80 -31.62 19.10
CA ASN A 26 15.24 -30.43 19.83
C ASN A 26 14.39 -29.21 19.43
N PRO A 27 13.21 -29.02 20.05
CA PRO A 27 12.35 -27.88 19.77
C PRO A 27 13.00 -26.59 20.32
N SER A 28 13.28 -25.64 19.43
CA SER A 28 13.84 -24.34 19.79
C SER A 28 13.22 -23.22 18.95
N LYS A 29 13.29 -21.98 19.44
CA LYS A 29 12.74 -20.82 18.73
C LYS A 29 13.40 -20.64 17.37
N GLU A 30 14.72 -20.82 17.30
CA GLU A 30 15.52 -20.69 16.09
C GLU A 30 15.13 -21.74 15.04
N ASN A 31 14.87 -22.97 15.46
CA ASN A 31 14.43 -24.03 14.56
C ASN A 31 13.02 -23.76 14.01
N TYR A 32 12.10 -23.29 14.86
CA TYR A 32 10.76 -22.89 14.43
C TYR A 32 10.77 -21.64 13.53
N GLU A 33 11.66 -20.68 13.77
CA GLU A 33 11.82 -19.52 12.92
C GLU A 33 12.33 -19.91 11.52
N LEU A 34 13.33 -20.79 11.47
CA LEU A 34 13.82 -21.34 10.21
C LEU A 34 12.74 -22.15 9.47
N LEU A 35 11.93 -22.92 10.20
CA LEU A 35 10.80 -23.65 9.65
C LEU A 35 9.79 -22.70 9.01
N GLY A 36 9.42 -21.63 9.73
CA GLY A 36 8.50 -20.61 9.23
C GLY A 36 9.02 -19.96 7.94
N ARG A 37 10.31 -19.62 7.88
CA ARG A 37 10.94 -19.03 6.68
C ARG A 37 10.87 -19.98 5.47
N ILE A 38 11.24 -21.25 5.64
CA ILE A 38 11.16 -22.26 4.55
C ILE A 38 9.71 -22.42 4.08
N LEU A 39 8.75 -22.45 5.00
CA LEU A 39 7.34 -22.58 4.67
C LEU A 39 6.80 -21.38 3.88
N LEU A 40 7.23 -20.15 4.20
CA LEU A 40 6.89 -18.96 3.41
C LEU A 40 7.43 -19.03 1.99
N GLU A 41 8.69 -19.45 1.81
CA GLU A 41 9.29 -19.64 0.47
C GLU A 41 8.54 -20.69 -0.36
N LEU A 42 7.92 -21.66 0.30
CA LEU A 42 7.07 -22.68 -0.32
C LEU A 42 5.60 -22.24 -0.50
N GLY A 43 5.23 -21.01 -0.11
CA GLY A 43 3.86 -20.49 -0.18
C GLY A 43 2.88 -21.13 0.82
N ARG A 44 3.39 -21.70 1.92
CA ARG A 44 2.62 -22.42 2.96
C ARG A 44 2.36 -21.51 4.17
N ASP A 45 1.67 -20.40 3.93
CA ASP A 45 1.49 -19.30 4.90
C ASP A 45 0.89 -19.73 6.24
N ASP A 46 -0.10 -20.62 6.24
CA ASP A 46 -0.81 -21.02 7.46
C ASP A 46 0.07 -21.91 8.37
N GLU A 47 0.92 -22.75 7.77
CA GLU A 47 1.90 -23.53 8.52
C GLU A 47 3.09 -22.66 8.95
N ALA A 48 3.49 -21.71 8.11
CA ALA A 48 4.52 -20.74 8.48
C ALA A 48 4.07 -19.92 9.70
N LEU A 49 2.81 -19.50 9.73
CA LEU A 49 2.21 -18.80 10.87
C LEU A 49 2.31 -19.62 12.16
N ASP A 50 1.92 -20.90 12.15
CA ASP A 50 2.06 -21.79 13.32
C ASP A 50 3.52 -21.89 13.78
N ALA A 51 4.46 -22.02 12.84
CA ALA A 51 5.89 -22.06 13.14
C ALA A 51 6.37 -20.75 13.78
N PHE A 52 6.02 -19.58 13.24
CA PHE A 52 6.41 -18.29 13.83
C PHE A 52 5.77 -18.04 15.20
N LEU A 53 4.53 -18.49 15.43
CA LEU A 53 3.91 -18.42 16.75
C LEU A 53 4.66 -19.26 17.79
N LYS A 54 5.14 -20.46 17.40
CA LYS A 54 6.00 -21.31 18.24
C LYS A 54 7.40 -20.73 18.46
N ALA A 55 7.91 -19.96 17.48
CA ALA A 55 9.16 -19.23 17.61
C ALA A 55 9.04 -17.95 18.47
N GLU A 56 7.81 -17.54 18.82
CA GLU A 56 7.50 -16.23 19.42
C GLU A 56 7.90 -15.04 18.53
N ASP A 57 8.03 -15.25 17.21
CA ASP A 57 8.19 -14.17 16.23
C ASP A 57 6.83 -13.57 15.87
N TYR A 58 6.29 -12.79 16.82
CA TYR A 58 4.99 -12.15 16.68
C TYR A 58 4.94 -11.08 15.60
N ILE A 59 6.09 -10.48 15.24
CA ILE A 59 6.16 -9.49 14.15
C ILE A 59 5.89 -10.17 12.81
N THR A 60 6.59 -11.27 12.52
CA THR A 60 6.39 -12.00 11.26
C THR A 60 5.03 -12.67 11.20
N ALA A 61 4.57 -13.26 12.32
CA ALA A 61 3.21 -13.78 12.43
C ALA A 61 2.14 -12.70 12.17
N ALA A 62 2.31 -11.49 12.73
CA ALA A 62 1.40 -10.37 12.49
C ALA A 62 1.42 -9.89 11.03
N LYS A 63 2.58 -9.92 10.35
CA LYS A 63 2.66 -9.62 8.90
C LYS A 63 1.79 -10.57 8.09
N ILE A 64 1.89 -11.88 8.34
CA ILE A 64 1.10 -12.91 7.64
C ILE A 64 -0.40 -12.66 7.89
N LEU A 65 -0.78 -12.40 9.14
CA LEU A 65 -2.17 -12.15 9.51
C LEU A 65 -2.71 -10.81 9.03
N SER A 66 -1.89 -9.79 8.84
CA SER A 66 -2.34 -8.42 8.52
C SER A 66 -3.28 -8.35 7.32
N LEU A 67 -3.12 -9.27 6.36
CA LEU A 67 -3.96 -9.34 5.16
C LEU A 67 -5.27 -10.11 5.38
N LYS A 68 -5.24 -11.17 6.19
CA LYS A 68 -6.32 -12.15 6.39
C LYS A 68 -7.20 -11.83 7.61
N ASP A 69 -6.56 -11.53 8.73
CA ASP A 69 -7.19 -11.21 10.01
C ASP A 69 -6.39 -10.10 10.72
N PRO A 70 -6.67 -8.82 10.40
CA PRO A 70 -5.96 -7.71 10.99
C PRO A 70 -6.20 -7.58 12.51
N ARG A 71 -7.30 -8.13 13.05
CA ARG A 71 -7.56 -8.07 14.50
C ARG A 71 -6.63 -9.00 15.26
N SER A 72 -6.49 -10.24 14.81
CA SER A 72 -5.52 -11.18 15.39
C SER A 72 -4.09 -10.67 15.23
N ALA A 73 -3.76 -10.03 14.10
CA ALA A 73 -2.46 -9.38 13.93
C ALA A 73 -2.20 -8.30 14.99
N LEU A 74 -3.18 -7.44 15.29
CA LEU A 74 -3.06 -6.42 16.34
C LEU A 74 -2.84 -7.04 17.72
N THR A 75 -3.59 -8.10 18.06
CA THR A 75 -3.43 -8.82 19.34
C THR A 75 -2.03 -9.44 19.49
N LEU A 76 -1.43 -9.95 18.42
CA LEU A 76 -0.05 -10.43 18.46
C LEU A 76 0.95 -9.30 18.74
N LEU A 77 0.71 -8.12 18.17
CA LEU A 77 1.60 -6.96 18.33
C LEU A 77 1.54 -6.32 19.72
N GLU A 78 0.56 -6.66 20.56
CA GLU A 78 0.55 -6.28 21.98
C GLU A 78 1.65 -6.97 22.78
N LYS A 79 2.18 -8.10 22.28
CA LYS A 79 3.23 -8.88 22.94
C LYS A 79 4.66 -8.41 22.63
N VAL A 80 4.83 -7.44 21.72
CA VAL A 80 6.13 -6.98 21.23
C VAL A 80 6.48 -5.61 21.82
N SER A 81 7.77 -5.29 21.87
CA SER A 81 8.27 -3.96 22.26
C SER A 81 7.49 -2.86 21.53
N VAL A 82 7.13 -1.80 22.27
CA VAL A 82 6.15 -0.80 21.83
C VAL A 82 6.65 -0.03 20.61
N ASN A 83 7.97 0.13 20.42
CA ASN A 83 8.53 0.92 19.31
C ASN A 83 8.60 0.17 17.97
N GLU A 84 8.98 -1.11 17.96
CA GLU A 84 9.08 -1.91 16.72
C GLU A 84 7.69 -2.25 16.15
N SER A 85 6.70 -2.37 17.04
CA SER A 85 5.33 -2.75 16.69
C SER A 85 4.43 -1.57 16.29
N LYS A 86 4.75 -0.32 16.66
CA LYS A 86 3.95 0.88 16.34
C LYS A 86 3.71 1.08 14.86
N LEU A 87 4.77 1.06 14.05
CA LEU A 87 4.64 1.28 12.60
C LEU A 87 3.80 0.17 11.95
N MET A 88 3.96 -1.08 12.40
CA MET A 88 3.16 -2.18 11.91
C MET A 88 1.68 -2.06 12.30
N ARG A 89 1.39 -1.71 13.56
CA ARG A 89 0.00 -1.43 14.00
C ARG A 89 -0.61 -0.29 13.20
N ALA A 90 0.15 0.79 12.97
CA ALA A 90 -0.30 1.90 12.15
C ALA A 90 -0.65 1.45 10.72
N MET A 91 0.19 0.63 10.08
CA MET A 91 -0.11 0.06 8.75
C MET A 91 -1.34 -0.84 8.75
N ILE A 92 -1.55 -1.64 9.81
CA ILE A 92 -2.77 -2.44 9.94
C ILE A 92 -4.00 -1.55 10.10
N PHE A 93 -3.91 -0.49 10.90
CA PHE A 93 -4.98 0.49 11.02
C PHE A 93 -5.25 1.22 9.71
N MET A 94 -4.22 1.59 8.93
CA MET A 94 -4.40 2.14 7.57
C MET A 94 -5.22 1.21 6.68
N ARG A 95 -4.90 -0.10 6.70
CA ARG A 95 -5.63 -1.11 5.92
C ARG A 95 -7.08 -1.26 6.37
N MET A 96 -7.35 -1.02 7.64
CA MET A 96 -8.69 -0.99 8.21
C MET A 96 -9.40 0.38 8.05
N GLU A 97 -8.79 1.32 7.33
CA GLU A 97 -9.27 2.71 7.16
C GLU A 97 -9.45 3.47 8.50
N LYS A 98 -8.71 3.06 9.52
CA LYS A 98 -8.69 3.61 10.88
C LYS A 98 -7.56 4.63 11.03
N TYR A 99 -7.69 5.75 10.33
CA TYR A 99 -6.60 6.73 10.17
C TYR A 99 -6.22 7.42 11.49
N ASP A 100 -7.18 7.73 12.36
CA ASP A 100 -6.90 8.34 13.66
C ASP A 100 -6.15 7.40 14.60
N GLU A 101 -6.50 6.12 14.63
CA GLU A 101 -5.77 5.11 15.39
C GLU A 101 -4.35 4.93 14.83
N ALA A 102 -4.18 4.94 13.50
CA ALA A 102 -2.86 4.91 12.88
C ALA A 102 -2.00 6.11 13.34
N LEU A 103 -2.56 7.32 13.35
CA LEU A 103 -1.85 8.52 13.81
C LEU A 103 -1.51 8.48 15.30
N LYS A 104 -2.38 7.89 16.13
CA LYS A 104 -2.12 7.72 17.57
C LYS A 104 -0.90 6.83 17.81
N GLU A 105 -0.77 5.73 17.06
CA GLU A 105 0.42 4.88 17.12
C GLU A 105 1.69 5.64 16.72
N LEU A 106 1.63 6.38 15.61
CA LEU A 106 2.77 7.10 15.03
C LEU A 106 3.20 8.32 15.86
N GLY A 107 2.26 9.03 16.48
CA GLY A 107 2.55 10.22 17.30
C GLY A 107 3.35 9.93 18.57
N SER A 108 3.43 8.66 18.97
CA SER A 108 4.23 8.20 20.10
C SER A 108 5.61 7.67 19.70
N MET A 109 5.98 7.75 18.42
CA MET A 109 7.31 7.37 17.93
C MET A 109 8.24 8.58 18.03
N ASP A 110 9.44 8.39 18.59
CA ASP A 110 10.48 9.41 18.50
C ASP A 110 10.86 9.60 17.02
N SER A 111 10.81 10.84 16.54
CA SER A 111 11.06 11.25 15.15
C SER A 111 12.52 11.03 14.68
N ILE A 112 13.35 10.38 15.49
CA ILE A 112 14.77 10.08 15.24
C ILE A 112 14.92 9.05 14.12
N ASN A 113 13.92 8.19 13.91
CA ASN A 113 13.96 7.23 12.83
C ASN A 113 13.48 7.89 11.53
N GLU A 114 14.43 8.36 10.71
CA GLU A 114 14.27 8.83 9.34
C GLU A 114 13.77 7.72 8.38
N ASN A 115 12.74 6.97 8.77
CA ASN A 115 12.19 5.89 7.98
C ASN A 115 11.20 6.47 6.94
N PRO A 116 11.44 6.34 5.63
CA PRO A 116 10.54 6.85 4.61
C PRO A 116 9.11 6.29 4.74
N LEU A 117 8.98 5.03 5.17
CA LEU A 117 7.68 4.38 5.36
C LEU A 117 6.88 5.02 6.51
N PHE A 118 7.54 5.47 7.57
CA PHE A 118 6.88 6.21 8.65
C PHE A 118 6.23 7.48 8.10
N PHE A 119 6.99 8.30 7.35
CA PHE A 119 6.49 9.54 6.77
C PHE A 119 5.40 9.31 5.73
N LYS A 120 5.52 8.25 4.92
CA LYS A 120 4.48 7.82 3.99
C LYS A 120 3.18 7.50 4.72
N VAL A 121 3.21 6.56 5.66
CA VAL A 121 2.02 6.12 6.41
C VAL A 121 1.39 7.30 7.15
N LYS A 122 2.21 8.12 7.82
CA LYS A 122 1.77 9.29 8.57
C LYS A 122 1.12 10.34 7.67
N GLY A 123 1.80 10.74 6.59
CA GLY A 123 1.30 11.76 5.67
C GLY A 123 0.01 11.35 4.95
N ILE A 124 -0.15 10.06 4.63
CA ILE A 124 -1.40 9.54 4.07
C ILE A 124 -2.53 9.58 5.11
N ALA A 125 -2.27 9.15 6.35
CA ALA A 125 -3.26 9.21 7.43
C ALA A 125 -3.68 10.65 7.77
N GLU A 126 -2.73 11.59 7.76
CA GLU A 126 -2.96 13.04 7.92
C GLU A 126 -3.85 13.58 6.79
N PHE A 127 -3.65 13.15 5.55
CA PHE A 127 -4.53 13.53 4.43
C PHE A 127 -5.98 13.07 4.65
N TYR A 128 -6.20 11.83 5.06
CA TYR A 128 -7.54 11.29 5.30
C TYR A 128 -8.23 11.90 6.54
N THR A 129 -7.45 12.41 7.49
CA THR A 129 -7.96 13.10 8.70
C THR A 129 -8.00 14.64 8.54
N ASP A 130 -7.88 15.14 7.31
CA ASP A 130 -7.94 16.57 6.94
C ASP A 130 -6.85 17.45 7.57
N ARG A 131 -5.73 16.85 7.98
CA ARG A 131 -4.52 17.54 8.47
C ARG A 131 -3.62 17.91 7.29
N ILE A 132 -4.14 18.77 6.41
CA ILE A 132 -3.58 19.01 5.07
C ILE A 132 -2.15 19.58 5.09
N TYR A 133 -1.84 20.46 6.04
CA TYR A 133 -0.49 21.06 6.13
C TYR A 133 0.54 20.08 6.69
N GLU A 134 0.14 19.27 7.68
CA GLU A 134 0.96 18.19 8.21
C GLU A 134 1.24 17.13 7.15
N ALA A 135 0.21 16.72 6.40
CA ALA A 135 0.33 15.80 5.29
C ALA A 135 1.32 16.32 4.24
N MET A 136 1.24 17.60 3.87
CA MET A 136 2.20 18.22 2.95
C MET A 136 3.64 18.09 3.45
N ARG A 137 3.87 18.42 4.72
CA ARG A 137 5.20 18.36 5.34
C ARG A 137 5.74 16.94 5.36
N ASP A 138 4.94 15.99 5.85
CA ASP A 138 5.42 14.63 6.10
C ASP A 138 5.54 13.83 4.79
N LEU A 139 4.65 14.01 3.82
CA LEU A 139 4.83 13.44 2.47
C LEU A 139 6.08 14.01 1.78
N SER A 140 6.33 15.32 1.92
CA SER A 140 7.56 15.93 1.36
C SER A 140 8.83 15.40 2.03
N ARG A 141 8.78 15.14 3.33
CA ARG A 141 9.89 14.49 4.04
C ARG A 141 10.08 13.05 3.60
N GLY A 142 8.99 12.30 3.39
CA GLY A 142 9.05 10.96 2.80
C GLY A 142 9.74 10.96 1.44
N ILE A 143 9.39 11.92 0.56
CA ILE A 143 9.97 12.04 -0.79
C ILE A 143 11.47 12.34 -0.73
N LEU A 144 11.89 13.20 0.20
CA LEU A 144 13.30 13.51 0.40
C LEU A 144 14.11 12.26 0.80
N LEU A 145 13.53 11.38 1.61
CA LEU A 145 14.19 10.16 2.09
C LEU A 145 14.14 9.03 1.07
N TYR A 146 13.05 8.91 0.31
CA TYR A 146 12.88 7.89 -0.71
C TYR A 146 12.06 8.41 -1.91
N PRO A 147 12.73 8.95 -2.94
CA PRO A 147 12.08 9.60 -4.08
C PRO A 147 11.55 8.62 -5.15
N LEU A 148 11.58 7.31 -4.88
CA LEU A 148 11.16 6.27 -5.83
C LEU A 148 9.83 5.61 -5.44
N ASP A 149 9.03 6.26 -4.59
CA ASP A 149 7.71 5.78 -4.20
C ASP A 149 6.61 6.60 -4.87
N ALA A 150 5.86 5.98 -5.77
CA ALA A 150 4.79 6.64 -6.53
C ALA A 150 3.67 7.18 -5.62
N ASP A 151 3.36 6.49 -4.51
CA ASP A 151 2.26 6.89 -3.62
C ASP A 151 2.58 8.20 -2.93
N LEU A 152 3.84 8.42 -2.54
CA LEU A 152 4.26 9.67 -1.90
C LEU A 152 3.97 10.89 -2.79
N TYR A 153 4.29 10.81 -4.08
CA TYR A 153 3.97 11.86 -5.04
C TYR A 153 2.47 11.96 -5.30
N TYR A 154 1.78 10.82 -5.46
CA TYR A 154 0.33 10.82 -5.68
C TYR A 154 -0.43 11.50 -4.53
N TYR A 155 -0.18 11.10 -3.29
CA TYR A 155 -0.84 11.70 -2.13
C TYR A 155 -0.44 13.16 -1.93
N ARG A 156 0.82 13.54 -2.22
CA ARG A 156 1.22 14.96 -2.16
C ARG A 156 0.51 15.77 -3.24
N ALA A 157 0.28 15.20 -4.42
CA ALA A 157 -0.54 15.83 -5.45
C ALA A 157 -1.98 16.04 -4.97
N LEU A 158 -2.60 15.08 -4.28
CA LEU A 158 -3.93 15.25 -3.71
C LEU A 158 -3.97 16.38 -2.68
N VAL A 159 -2.96 16.48 -1.83
CA VAL A 159 -2.80 17.59 -0.87
C VAL A 159 -2.68 18.93 -1.62
N ARG A 160 -1.87 19.01 -2.68
CA ARG A 160 -1.73 20.21 -3.51
C ARG A 160 -3.03 20.61 -4.21
N ILE A 161 -3.80 19.64 -4.71
CA ILE A 161 -5.13 19.89 -5.28
C ILE A 161 -6.06 20.52 -4.22
N ARG A 162 -6.08 20.00 -2.98
CA ARG A 162 -6.86 20.60 -1.89
C ARG A 162 -6.44 22.02 -1.55
N LEU A 163 -5.16 22.34 -1.71
CA LEU A 163 -4.61 23.68 -1.51
C LEU A 163 -4.74 24.59 -2.75
N GLY A 164 -5.29 24.10 -3.86
CA GLY A 164 -5.42 24.85 -5.11
C GLY A 164 -4.13 24.98 -5.94
N ASP A 165 -3.05 24.30 -5.56
CA ASP A 165 -1.77 24.30 -6.28
C ASP A 165 -1.76 23.22 -7.38
N GLU A 166 -2.59 23.41 -8.40
CA GLU A 166 -2.80 22.42 -9.46
C GLU A 166 -1.57 22.24 -10.36
N ASP A 167 -0.76 23.28 -10.53
CA ASP A 167 0.45 23.24 -11.37
C ASP A 167 1.49 22.30 -10.77
N ASN A 168 1.73 22.37 -9.46
CA ASN A 168 2.65 21.46 -8.81
C ASN A 168 1.98 20.11 -8.51
N ALA A 169 0.65 20.04 -8.39
CA ALA A 169 -0.05 18.75 -8.33
C ALA A 169 0.14 17.95 -9.62
N GLU A 170 0.01 18.57 -10.80
CA GLU A 170 0.21 17.88 -12.08
C GLU A 170 1.64 17.34 -12.21
N LYS A 171 2.66 18.11 -11.79
CA LYS A 171 4.06 17.63 -11.77
C LYS A 171 4.24 16.41 -10.87
N ASP A 172 3.62 16.40 -9.69
CA ASP A 172 3.69 15.24 -8.79
C ASP A 172 2.95 14.03 -9.40
N LEU A 173 1.79 14.24 -10.04
CA LEU A 173 1.08 13.16 -10.75
C LEU A 173 1.91 12.61 -11.91
N ASP A 174 2.64 13.45 -12.64
CA ASP A 174 3.57 13.02 -13.69
C ASP A 174 4.67 12.12 -13.14
N ILE A 175 5.26 12.49 -12.00
CA ILE A 175 6.26 11.67 -11.34
C ILE A 175 5.65 10.35 -10.85
N ALA A 176 4.48 10.39 -10.21
CA ALA A 176 3.78 9.20 -9.75
C ALA A 176 3.48 8.22 -10.91
N ILE A 177 3.05 8.73 -12.06
CA ILE A 177 2.81 7.94 -13.28
C ILE A 177 4.11 7.39 -13.87
N ASN A 178 5.20 8.16 -13.86
CA ASN A 178 6.49 7.69 -14.34
C ASN A 178 7.05 6.56 -13.46
N LEU A 179 6.85 6.64 -12.14
CA LEU A 179 7.24 5.60 -11.20
C LEU A 179 6.30 4.38 -11.26
N ASN A 180 5.00 4.60 -11.45
CA ASN A 180 4.00 3.55 -11.61
C ASN A 180 3.06 3.87 -12.80
N PRO A 181 3.37 3.37 -14.01
CA PRO A 181 2.53 3.57 -15.19
C PRO A 181 1.13 2.96 -15.10
N TYR A 182 0.86 2.11 -14.11
CA TYR A 182 -0.42 1.45 -13.85
C TYR A 182 -1.19 2.11 -12.70
N TYR A 183 -0.89 3.36 -12.35
CA TYR A 183 -1.60 4.09 -11.30
C TYR A 183 -2.88 4.76 -11.84
N ALA A 184 -3.99 4.01 -11.88
CA ALA A 184 -5.25 4.47 -12.46
C ALA A 184 -5.78 5.79 -11.85
N GLU A 185 -5.66 5.96 -10.53
CA GLU A 185 -6.08 7.13 -9.79
C GLU A 185 -5.28 8.38 -10.18
N ALA A 186 -3.98 8.24 -10.49
CA ALA A 186 -3.16 9.36 -10.91
C ALA A 186 -3.62 9.92 -12.27
N TYR A 187 -3.93 9.03 -13.22
CA TYR A 187 -4.53 9.41 -14.50
C TYR A 187 -5.91 10.06 -14.32
N LEU A 188 -6.75 9.54 -13.43
CA LEU A 188 -8.05 10.16 -13.12
C LEU A 188 -7.85 11.61 -12.65
N ASN A 189 -6.96 11.84 -11.68
CA ASN A 189 -6.71 13.17 -11.14
C ASN A 189 -6.09 14.13 -12.17
N LYS A 190 -5.23 13.65 -13.08
CA LYS A 190 -4.76 14.45 -14.22
C LYS A 190 -5.91 14.84 -15.14
N GLY A 191 -6.84 13.93 -15.40
CA GLY A 191 -8.04 14.21 -16.19
C GLY A 191 -8.92 15.28 -15.55
N LEU A 192 -9.09 15.22 -14.22
CA LEU A 192 -9.84 16.23 -13.45
C LEU A 192 -9.18 17.61 -13.53
N ILE A 193 -7.85 17.71 -13.41
CA ILE A 193 -7.13 18.98 -13.57
C ILE A 193 -7.31 19.53 -15.00
N ALA A 194 -7.15 18.68 -16.03
CA ALA A 194 -7.35 19.09 -17.42
C ALA A 194 -8.78 19.58 -17.68
N GLU A 195 -9.78 18.89 -17.13
CA GLU A 195 -11.19 19.27 -17.23
C GLU A 195 -11.47 20.63 -16.60
N ARG A 196 -10.91 20.91 -15.40
CA ARG A 196 -11.05 22.21 -14.73
C ARG A 196 -10.39 23.36 -15.50
N ARG A 197 -9.31 23.06 -16.23
CA ARG A 197 -8.65 24.01 -17.15
C ARG A 197 -9.34 24.14 -18.51
N GLY A 198 -10.42 23.38 -18.74
CA GLY A 198 -11.18 23.42 -20.00
C GLY A 198 -10.58 22.58 -21.14
N ASP A 199 -9.49 21.86 -20.91
CA ASP A 199 -8.90 20.94 -21.89
C ASP A 199 -9.62 19.59 -21.85
N ILE A 200 -10.84 19.57 -22.39
CA ILE A 200 -11.74 18.41 -22.32
C ILE A 200 -11.18 17.20 -23.10
N ASN A 201 -10.46 17.44 -24.20
CA ASN A 201 -9.84 16.36 -24.97
C ASN A 201 -8.71 15.68 -24.18
N LYS A 202 -7.85 16.45 -23.50
CA LYS A 202 -6.86 15.89 -22.59
C LYS A 202 -7.51 15.15 -21.43
N ALA A 203 -8.60 15.68 -20.87
CA ALA A 203 -9.35 15.00 -19.81
C ALA A 203 -9.85 13.61 -20.26
N ILE A 204 -10.51 13.52 -21.42
CA ILE A 204 -10.97 12.26 -22.00
C ILE A 204 -9.83 11.26 -22.18
N SER A 205 -8.68 11.72 -22.68
CA SER A 205 -7.49 10.88 -22.87
C SER A 205 -7.00 10.29 -21.55
N MET A 206 -6.88 11.13 -20.50
CA MET A 206 -6.44 10.69 -19.17
C MET A 206 -7.46 9.75 -18.52
N TYR A 207 -8.76 10.04 -18.60
CA TYR A 207 -9.79 9.12 -18.11
C TYR A 207 -9.78 7.78 -18.85
N SER A 208 -9.53 7.79 -20.16
CA SER A 208 -9.40 6.56 -20.95
C SER A 208 -8.20 5.71 -20.52
N LYS A 209 -7.06 6.35 -20.18
CA LYS A 209 -5.91 5.65 -19.61
C LYS A 209 -6.25 5.03 -18.26
N SER A 210 -6.91 5.79 -17.37
CA SER A 210 -7.39 5.29 -16.07
C SER A 210 -8.28 4.05 -16.22
N ILE A 211 -9.25 4.09 -17.14
CA ILE A 211 -10.14 2.96 -17.45
C ILE A 211 -9.38 1.77 -18.03
N SER A 212 -8.42 1.99 -18.93
CA SER A 212 -7.63 0.91 -19.53
C SER A 212 -6.81 0.13 -18.50
N ILE A 213 -6.37 0.83 -17.44
CA ILE A 213 -5.61 0.26 -16.33
C ILE A 213 -6.54 -0.45 -15.34
N ARG A 214 -7.67 0.21 -14.98
CA ARG A 214 -8.68 -0.33 -14.08
C ARG A 214 -10.06 -0.32 -14.74
N PRO A 215 -10.43 -1.40 -15.47
CA PRO A 215 -11.69 -1.47 -16.24
C PRO A 215 -12.97 -1.43 -15.39
N ASN A 216 -12.87 -1.64 -14.07
CA ASN A 216 -13.98 -1.51 -13.12
C ASN A 216 -13.98 -0.16 -12.37
N TYR A 217 -13.20 0.83 -12.82
CA TYR A 217 -13.14 2.12 -12.15
C TYR A 217 -14.35 3.01 -12.51
N LYS A 218 -15.45 2.82 -11.79
CA LYS A 218 -16.74 3.50 -12.01
C LYS A 218 -16.62 5.02 -12.16
N GLU A 219 -15.84 5.68 -11.29
CA GLU A 219 -15.68 7.13 -11.35
C GLU A 219 -15.07 7.60 -12.68
N ALA A 220 -14.08 6.89 -13.22
CA ALA A 220 -13.44 7.29 -14.47
C ALA A 220 -14.41 7.26 -15.66
N TYR A 221 -15.35 6.31 -15.70
CA TYR A 221 -16.43 6.28 -16.70
C TYR A 221 -17.39 7.45 -16.54
N ILE A 222 -17.79 7.78 -15.31
CA ILE A 222 -18.67 8.93 -15.04
C ILE A 222 -18.01 10.24 -15.51
N ARG A 223 -16.73 10.44 -15.15
CA ARG A 223 -15.98 11.63 -15.56
C ARG A 223 -15.80 11.71 -17.08
N ARG A 224 -15.47 10.60 -17.73
CA ARG A 224 -15.31 10.56 -19.19
C ARG A 224 -16.62 10.78 -19.93
N SER A 225 -17.73 10.24 -19.43
CA SER A 225 -19.06 10.53 -19.96
C SER A 225 -19.39 12.02 -19.91
N GLY A 226 -19.22 12.66 -18.76
CA GLY A 226 -19.43 14.10 -18.62
C GLY A 226 -18.54 14.91 -19.56
N ALA A 227 -17.29 14.49 -19.76
CA ALA A 227 -16.38 15.10 -20.71
C ALA A 227 -16.82 14.91 -22.18
N TYR A 228 -17.36 13.74 -22.55
CA TYR A 228 -17.92 13.51 -23.88
C TYR A 228 -19.15 14.39 -24.16
N SER A 229 -20.08 14.53 -23.20
CA SER A 229 -21.23 15.42 -23.36
C SER A 229 -20.81 16.88 -23.59
N LYS A 230 -19.76 17.35 -22.92
CA LYS A 230 -19.22 18.72 -23.11
C LYS A 230 -18.74 18.99 -24.54
N ILE A 231 -18.38 17.95 -25.31
CA ILE A 231 -17.94 18.08 -26.71
C ILE A 231 -18.97 17.53 -27.71
N GLY A 232 -20.22 17.28 -27.28
CA GLY A 232 -21.31 16.82 -28.14
C GLY A 232 -21.22 15.36 -28.58
N ARG A 233 -20.47 14.52 -27.85
CA ARG A 233 -20.32 13.08 -28.12
C ARG A 233 -21.29 12.27 -27.26
N ASP A 234 -22.58 12.46 -27.51
CA ASP A 234 -23.64 11.95 -26.62
C ASP A 234 -23.76 10.41 -26.61
N GLU A 235 -23.48 9.74 -27.73
CA GLU A 235 -23.51 8.28 -27.82
C GLU A 235 -22.40 7.65 -26.96
N GLU A 236 -21.19 8.19 -27.02
CA GLU A 236 -20.08 7.74 -26.16
C GLU A 236 -20.34 8.05 -24.69
N ALA A 237 -20.93 9.22 -24.40
CA ALA A 237 -21.33 9.59 -23.04
C ALA A 237 -22.35 8.60 -22.46
N LYS A 238 -23.37 8.24 -23.23
CA LYS A 238 -24.38 7.25 -22.85
C LYS A 238 -23.77 5.86 -22.64
N SER A 239 -22.91 5.42 -23.55
CA SER A 239 -22.22 4.13 -23.43
C SER A 239 -21.39 4.05 -22.13
N ASP A 240 -20.67 5.11 -21.77
CA ASP A 240 -19.90 5.16 -20.54
C ASP A 240 -20.79 5.15 -19.28
N LEU A 241 -21.98 5.78 -19.31
CA LEU A 241 -22.94 5.74 -18.20
C LEU A 241 -23.57 4.36 -18.03
N GLU A 242 -23.92 3.71 -19.14
CA GLU A 242 -24.41 2.33 -19.14
C GLU A 242 -23.36 1.40 -18.55
N LYS A 243 -22.10 1.54 -18.96
CA LYS A 243 -21.00 0.76 -18.42
C LYS A 243 -20.79 1.01 -16.92
N SER A 244 -20.80 2.27 -16.50
CA SER A 244 -20.68 2.66 -15.08
C SER A 244 -21.81 2.07 -14.21
N SER A 245 -23.03 1.98 -14.74
CA SER A 245 -24.18 1.42 -14.03
C SER A 245 -24.09 -0.09 -13.83
N GLN A 246 -23.32 -0.79 -14.66
CA GLN A 246 -23.08 -2.23 -14.57
C GLN A 246 -21.90 -2.61 -13.65
N LEU A 247 -21.12 -1.63 -13.18
CA LEU A 247 -20.01 -1.79 -12.24
C LEU A 247 -20.47 -1.51 -10.81
#